data_AF-A0A656G384-F1
#
_entry.id   AF-A0A656G384-F1
#
_cell.length_a   1.000
_cell.length_b   1.000
_cell.length_c   1.000
_cell.angle_alpha   90.00
_cell.angle_beta   90.00
_cell.angle_gamma   90.00
#
_symmetry.space_group_name_H-M   'P 1'
#
loop_
_entity.id
_entity.type
_entity.pdbx_description
1 polymer ?
#
loop_
_entity_poly.entity_id
_entity_poly.type
_entity_poly.pdbx_seq_one_letter_code
_entity_poly.pdbx_strand_id
1 'polypeptide(L)'
;MLVRQRRQDRGDVVLKLISGYVPAHELTLPLHTAIQEVAEECMIETPQGWLSGLFKETWLPAPYAAALHYREAMPFRLSPLSGAARPVRSGSLTLLERPRAYVHLPTASLQLIYDMRLEIPKEARPVSLFHVDEVLENDQLVARLNRSKPDLYLMPLENGVPLPELYTLKRDKLIPAGTRGLYLAESFAAQDGWIVREERIRWKDWLRQQGMAPPAKKSGLKRLTGKARELLHAMSGKL
;
A
#
# COMPACT_ATOMS: atom_id res chain seq x y z
N MET A 1 -5.92 -2.59 1.99
CA MET A 1 -4.86 -3.10 2.90
C MET A 1 -3.58 -2.36 2.59
N LEU A 2 -2.78 -2.02 3.59
CA LEU A 2 -1.52 -1.26 3.45
C LEU A 2 -0.43 -1.90 4.29
N VAL A 3 0.83 -1.77 3.88
CA VAL A 3 2.00 -2.21 4.63
C VAL A 3 2.96 -1.06 4.86
N ARG A 4 3.71 -1.08 5.98
CA ARG A 4 4.73 -0.07 6.26
C ARG A 4 6.00 -0.39 5.48
N GLN A 5 6.55 0.62 4.80
CA GLN A 5 7.85 0.53 4.16
C GLN A 5 8.78 1.60 4.72
N ARG A 6 10.01 1.21 5.07
CA ARG A 6 11.11 2.13 5.36
C ARG A 6 12.01 2.24 4.14
N ARG A 7 12.02 3.40 3.48
CA ARG A 7 12.81 3.65 2.28
C ARG A 7 14.16 4.22 2.69
N GLN A 8 15.18 3.36 2.77
CA GLN A 8 16.51 3.76 3.25
C GLN A 8 17.17 4.79 2.33
N ASP A 9 17.01 4.61 1.02
CA ASP A 9 17.45 5.51 -0.04
C ASP A 9 16.88 6.93 0.10
N ARG A 10 15.67 7.07 0.68
CA ARG A 10 14.99 8.36 0.87
C ARG A 10 14.98 8.87 2.30
N GLY A 11 15.42 8.05 3.25
CA GLY A 11 15.41 8.38 4.69
C GLY A 11 14.01 8.57 5.27
N ASP A 12 12.98 7.92 4.73
CA ASP A 12 11.61 8.10 5.17
C ASP A 12 10.80 6.80 5.35
N VAL A 13 9.57 6.97 5.82
CA VAL A 13 8.62 5.87 6.05
C VAL A 13 7.28 6.24 5.41
N VAL A 14 6.72 5.30 4.67
CA VAL A 14 5.40 5.41 4.03
C VAL A 14 4.56 4.17 4.32
N LEU A 15 3.24 4.29 4.18
CA LEU A 15 2.40 3.12 3.93
C LEU A 15 2.21 2.94 2.43
N LYS A 16 2.47 1.73 1.95
CA LYS A 16 2.30 1.35 0.55
C LYS A 16 1.29 0.21 0.42
N LEU A 17 0.92 -0.11 -0.82
CA LEU A 17 0.28 -1.37 -1.14
C LEU A 17 1.32 -2.50 -1.07
N ILE A 18 0.90 -3.74 -0.83
CA ILE A 18 1.75 -4.92 -1.06
C ILE A 18 2.21 -4.87 -2.52
N SER A 19 3.52 -5.03 -2.74
CA SER A 19 4.09 -4.86 -4.07
C SER A 19 5.47 -5.50 -4.18
N GLY A 20 5.71 -6.15 -5.33
CA GLY A 20 7.01 -6.67 -5.71
C GLY A 20 7.29 -6.52 -7.20
N TYR A 21 8.48 -6.98 -7.60
CA TYR A 21 8.96 -6.87 -8.97
C TYR A 21 8.46 -8.03 -9.81
N VAL A 22 7.87 -7.73 -10.97
CA VAL A 22 7.47 -8.75 -11.94
C VAL A 22 8.73 -9.24 -12.66
N PRO A 23 9.12 -10.52 -12.51
CA PRO A 23 10.29 -11.04 -13.20
C PRO A 23 10.04 -11.10 -14.71
N ALA A 24 11.11 -10.99 -15.50
CA ALA A 24 11.01 -10.87 -16.96
C ALA A 24 10.22 -12.03 -17.63
N HIS A 25 10.32 -13.23 -17.07
CA HIS A 25 9.61 -14.42 -17.58
C HIS A 25 8.13 -14.47 -17.21
N GLU A 26 7.66 -13.65 -16.25
CA GLU A 26 6.25 -13.54 -15.86
C GLU A 26 5.57 -12.28 -16.42
N LEU A 27 6.23 -11.51 -17.29
CA LEU A 27 5.66 -10.29 -17.88
C LEU A 27 4.35 -10.55 -18.65
N THR A 28 4.12 -11.78 -19.10
CA THR A 28 2.87 -12.20 -19.74
C THR A 28 1.71 -12.36 -18.78
N LEU A 29 1.97 -12.49 -17.47
CA LEU A 29 0.97 -12.63 -16.42
C LEU A 29 1.38 -11.89 -15.12
N PRO A 30 1.47 -10.55 -15.11
CA PRO A 30 1.91 -9.81 -13.91
C PRO A 30 0.96 -9.94 -12.71
N LEU A 31 -0.29 -10.34 -12.95
CA LEU A 31 -1.23 -10.67 -11.87
C LEU A 31 -0.72 -11.83 -11.00
N HIS A 32 0.03 -12.78 -11.57
CA HIS A 32 0.60 -13.89 -10.83
C HIS A 32 1.52 -13.40 -9.71
N THR A 33 2.43 -12.48 -10.04
CA THR A 33 3.31 -11.83 -9.07
C THR A 33 2.49 -11.14 -7.97
N ALA A 34 1.47 -10.35 -8.33
CA ALA A 34 0.63 -9.67 -7.33
C ALA A 34 -0.08 -10.65 -6.36
N ILE A 35 -0.47 -11.83 -6.84
CA ILE A 35 -1.06 -12.90 -6.04
C ILE A 35 -0.04 -13.53 -5.09
N GLN A 36 1.17 -13.81 -5.58
CA GLN A 36 2.27 -14.35 -4.77
C GLN A 36 2.67 -13.39 -3.66
N GLU A 37 2.84 -12.11 -3.99
CA GLU A 37 3.17 -11.05 -3.02
C GLU A 37 2.11 -10.96 -1.90
N VAL A 38 0.82 -11.11 -2.21
CA VAL A 38 -0.21 -11.19 -1.16
C VAL A 38 -0.03 -12.43 -0.29
N ALA A 39 0.32 -13.58 -0.86
CA ALA A 39 0.54 -14.79 -0.08
C ALA A 39 1.80 -14.70 0.81
N GLU A 40 2.85 -14.04 0.34
CA GLU A 40 4.15 -13.89 1.00
C GLU A 40 4.17 -12.79 2.06
N GLU A 41 3.59 -11.64 1.75
CA GLU A 41 3.62 -10.48 2.64
C GLU A 41 2.41 -10.41 3.59
N CYS A 42 1.26 -11.01 3.27
CA CYS A 42 0.05 -10.96 4.12
C CYS A 42 -0.17 -12.27 4.88
N MET A 43 0.35 -12.32 6.11
CA MET A 43 0.22 -13.51 6.96
C MET A 43 -1.01 -13.44 7.85
N ILE A 44 -1.86 -14.47 7.78
CA ILE A 44 -3.11 -14.57 8.54
C ILE A 44 -2.98 -15.66 9.59
N GLU A 45 -2.89 -15.26 10.85
CA GLU A 45 -2.77 -16.16 12.00
C GLU A 45 -4.13 -16.47 12.62
N THR A 46 -4.36 -17.74 12.94
CA THR A 46 -5.44 -18.22 13.82
C THR A 46 -4.86 -18.90 15.06
N PRO A 47 -5.66 -19.22 16.09
CA PRO A 47 -5.16 -19.96 17.26
C PRO A 47 -4.62 -21.36 16.93
N GLN A 48 -4.97 -21.93 15.77
CA GLN A 48 -4.58 -23.29 15.35
C GLN A 48 -3.45 -23.28 14.31
N GLY A 49 -2.96 -22.13 13.88
CA GLY A 49 -1.92 -22.03 12.84
C GLY A 49 -2.18 -20.92 11.84
N TRP A 50 -1.50 -21.00 10.70
CA TRP A 50 -1.57 -20.01 9.62
C TRP A 50 -2.55 -20.44 8.55
N LEU A 51 -3.29 -19.49 7.97
CA LEU A 51 -4.14 -19.79 6.84
C LEU A 51 -3.32 -19.83 5.55
N SER A 52 -3.51 -20.88 4.77
CA SER A 52 -3.14 -20.95 3.36
C SER A 52 -4.17 -20.18 2.52
N GLY A 53 -3.79 -19.86 1.29
CA GLY A 53 -4.65 -19.12 0.37
C GLY A 53 -5.05 -19.92 -0.86
N LEU A 54 -6.20 -19.57 -1.41
CA LEU A 54 -6.64 -20.00 -2.74
C LEU A 54 -6.82 -18.77 -3.63
N PHE A 55 -6.35 -18.85 -4.86
CA PHE A 55 -6.81 -17.97 -5.93
C PHE A 55 -7.64 -18.78 -6.90
N LYS A 56 -8.94 -18.47 -6.98
CA LYS A 56 -9.94 -19.36 -7.60
C LYS A 56 -9.87 -20.76 -6.97
N GLU A 57 -9.50 -21.77 -7.76
CA GLU A 57 -9.34 -23.16 -7.33
C GLU A 57 -7.87 -23.58 -7.19
N THR A 58 -6.93 -22.63 -7.30
CA THR A 58 -5.48 -22.91 -7.24
C THR A 58 -4.91 -22.48 -5.89
N TRP A 59 -4.17 -23.39 -5.26
CA TRP A 59 -3.44 -23.12 -4.03
C TRP A 59 -2.37 -22.05 -4.25
N LEU A 60 -2.36 -21.07 -3.36
CA LEU A 60 -1.27 -20.12 -3.25
C LEU A 60 -0.05 -20.78 -2.61
N PRO A 61 1.16 -20.25 -2.85
CA PRO A 61 2.35 -20.67 -2.11
C PRO A 61 2.11 -20.62 -0.60
N ALA A 62 2.71 -21.57 0.12
CA ALA A 62 2.78 -21.58 1.58
C ALA A 62 4.19 -21.12 2.00
N PRO A 63 4.45 -19.80 2.02
CA PRO A 63 5.76 -19.28 2.35
C PRO A 63 6.18 -19.71 3.75
N TYR A 64 7.46 -19.99 3.94
CA TYR A 64 7.99 -20.41 5.25
C TYR A 64 7.34 -21.69 5.81
N ALA A 65 6.80 -22.59 4.98
CA ALA A 65 6.17 -23.84 5.43
C ALA A 65 7.09 -24.74 6.28
N ALA A 66 8.41 -24.61 6.16
CA ALA A 66 9.37 -25.29 7.03
C ALA A 66 9.32 -24.79 8.49
N ALA A 67 8.88 -23.56 8.72
CA ALA A 67 8.82 -22.91 10.03
C ALA A 67 7.39 -22.66 10.53
N LEU A 68 6.39 -22.67 9.63
CA LEU A 68 5.01 -22.32 9.95
C LEU A 68 4.07 -23.51 9.80
N HIS A 69 3.19 -23.70 10.78
CA HIS A 69 2.13 -24.69 10.72
C HIS A 69 0.91 -24.13 9.98
N TYR A 70 0.72 -24.54 8.72
CA TYR A 70 -0.41 -24.14 7.90
C TYR A 70 -1.63 -25.05 8.10
N ARG A 71 -2.82 -24.45 8.07
CA ARG A 71 -4.11 -25.16 8.14
C ARG A 71 -4.60 -25.50 6.73
N GLU A 72 -4.77 -26.77 6.43
CA GLU A 72 -5.19 -27.21 5.09
C GLU A 72 -6.70 -27.00 4.83
N ALA A 73 -7.54 -27.10 5.85
CA ALA A 73 -9.00 -27.18 5.69
C ALA A 73 -9.74 -25.83 5.60
N MET A 74 -9.06 -24.69 5.78
CA MET A 74 -9.73 -23.37 5.87
C MET A 74 -8.97 -22.25 5.13
N PRO A 75 -8.78 -22.37 3.81
CA PRO A 75 -8.08 -21.35 3.04
C PRO A 75 -8.84 -20.02 3.02
N PHE A 76 -8.11 -18.91 3.06
CA PHE A 76 -8.67 -17.65 2.59
C PHE A 76 -8.79 -17.67 1.06
N ARG A 77 -9.76 -16.93 0.52
CA ARG A 77 -9.96 -16.81 -0.92
C ARG A 77 -9.49 -15.45 -1.40
N LEU A 78 -8.66 -15.45 -2.43
CA LEU A 78 -8.23 -14.26 -3.15
C LEU A 78 -8.89 -14.26 -4.53
N SER A 79 -9.50 -13.13 -4.89
CA SER A 79 -10.11 -12.94 -6.21
C SER A 79 -9.79 -11.55 -6.74
N PRO A 80 -9.61 -11.39 -8.06
CA PRO A 80 -9.43 -10.07 -8.64
C PRO A 80 -10.77 -9.37 -8.69
N LEU A 81 -10.80 -8.11 -8.30
CA LEU A 81 -11.88 -7.22 -8.64
C LEU A 81 -11.56 -6.67 -10.02
N SER A 82 -12.35 -7.06 -11.01
CA SER A 82 -12.09 -6.71 -12.41
C SER A 82 -12.09 -5.19 -12.58
N GLY A 83 -10.99 -4.65 -13.11
CA GLY A 83 -10.82 -3.23 -13.33
C GLY A 83 -11.44 -2.76 -14.63
N ALA A 84 -12.21 -1.67 -14.61
CA ALA A 84 -12.60 -0.95 -15.83
C ALA A 84 -11.48 0.01 -16.31
N ALA A 85 -10.21 -0.27 -15.99
CA ALA A 85 -9.10 0.62 -16.30
C ALA A 85 -8.70 0.58 -17.78
N ARG A 86 -7.81 1.50 -18.18
CA ARG A 86 -7.31 1.59 -19.55
C ARG A 86 -6.52 0.32 -19.91
N PRO A 87 -6.62 -0.19 -21.16
CA PRO A 87 -5.80 -1.31 -21.60
C PRO A 87 -4.32 -1.00 -21.45
N VAL A 88 -3.58 -1.91 -20.81
CA VAL A 88 -2.12 -1.88 -20.74
C VAL A 88 -1.58 -2.84 -21.79
N ARG A 89 -0.65 -2.37 -22.61
CA ARG A 89 -0.02 -3.17 -23.67
C ARG A 89 1.49 -3.13 -23.55
N SER A 90 2.12 -4.29 -23.69
CA SER A 90 3.57 -4.45 -23.79
C SER A 90 3.88 -5.13 -25.12
N GLY A 91 4.26 -4.35 -26.14
CA GLY A 91 4.36 -4.85 -27.51
C GLY A 91 3.03 -5.40 -28.03
N SER A 92 3.01 -6.68 -28.40
CA SER A 92 1.80 -7.39 -28.84
C SER A 92 0.92 -7.89 -27.69
N LEU A 93 1.45 -7.97 -26.48
CA LEU A 93 0.72 -8.44 -25.30
C LEU A 93 -0.26 -7.36 -24.82
N THR A 94 -1.51 -7.75 -24.58
CA THR A 94 -2.51 -6.92 -23.90
C THR A 94 -2.88 -7.58 -22.59
N LEU A 95 -2.74 -6.86 -21.47
CA LEU A 95 -3.13 -7.36 -20.16
C LEU A 95 -4.66 -7.42 -20.06
N LEU A 96 -5.20 -8.61 -19.84
CA LEU A 96 -6.65 -8.86 -19.83
C LEU A 96 -7.31 -8.32 -18.57
N GLU A 97 -6.56 -8.27 -17.48
CA GLU A 97 -7.00 -7.88 -16.14
C GLU A 97 -7.30 -6.38 -16.03
N ARG A 98 -6.81 -5.59 -17.00
CA ARG A 98 -6.93 -4.13 -17.05
C ARG A 98 -6.63 -3.48 -15.69
N PRO A 99 -5.42 -3.67 -15.14
CA PRO A 99 -5.03 -3.03 -13.89
C PRO A 99 -4.99 -1.50 -14.06
N ARG A 100 -5.13 -0.77 -12.96
CA ARG A 100 -4.67 0.63 -12.97
C ARG A 100 -3.16 0.64 -13.10
N ALA A 101 -2.62 1.71 -13.67
CA ALA A 101 -1.19 1.78 -13.86
C ALA A 101 -0.68 3.21 -13.93
N TYR A 102 0.57 3.39 -13.53
CA TYR A 102 1.28 4.66 -13.57
C TYR A 102 2.78 4.44 -13.77
N VAL A 103 3.48 5.45 -14.28
CA VAL A 103 4.93 5.47 -14.43
C VAL A 103 5.53 6.00 -13.13
N HIS A 104 6.33 5.15 -12.47
CA HIS A 104 7.17 5.57 -11.37
C HIS A 104 8.44 6.21 -11.94
N LEU A 105 8.48 7.54 -11.92
CA LEU A 105 9.54 8.34 -12.53
C LEU A 105 10.95 7.99 -12.00
N PRO A 106 11.18 7.79 -10.69
CA PRO A 106 12.52 7.51 -10.17
C PRO A 106 13.19 6.26 -10.77
N THR A 107 12.40 5.23 -11.08
CA THR A 107 12.92 3.95 -11.61
C THR A 107 12.58 3.74 -13.08
N ALA A 108 11.94 4.72 -13.73
CA ALA A 108 11.41 4.60 -15.10
C ALA A 108 10.59 3.31 -15.34
N SER A 109 9.91 2.83 -14.31
CA SER A 109 9.15 1.57 -14.35
C SER A 109 7.65 1.83 -14.44
N LEU A 110 6.92 0.97 -15.15
CA LEU A 110 5.46 0.94 -15.08
C LEU A 110 5.02 0.15 -13.85
N GLN A 111 4.24 0.80 -12.99
CA GLN A 111 3.62 0.20 -11.82
C GLN A 111 2.21 -0.25 -12.18
N LEU A 112 1.88 -1.49 -11.85
CA LEU A 112 0.55 -2.09 -12.06
C LEU A 112 -0.15 -2.24 -10.71
N ILE A 113 -1.37 -1.73 -10.60
CA ILE A 113 -2.18 -1.78 -9.40
C ILE A 113 -3.39 -2.67 -9.68
N TYR A 114 -3.43 -3.81 -9.00
CA TYR A 114 -4.53 -4.75 -9.03
C TYR A 114 -5.46 -4.50 -7.84
N ASP A 115 -6.76 -4.41 -8.13
CA ASP A 115 -7.78 -4.43 -7.08
C ASP A 115 -8.15 -5.88 -6.79
N MET A 116 -8.08 -6.27 -5.52
CA MET A 116 -8.18 -7.66 -5.10
C MET A 116 -9.05 -7.76 -3.86
N ARG A 117 -9.86 -8.81 -3.80
CA ARG A 117 -10.69 -9.16 -2.65
C ARG A 117 -10.11 -10.38 -1.96
N LEU A 118 -9.78 -10.21 -0.67
CA LEU A 118 -9.37 -11.29 0.23
C LEU A 118 -10.53 -11.61 1.18
N GLU A 119 -11.00 -12.85 1.16
CA GLU A 119 -12.10 -13.34 1.98
C GLU A 119 -11.62 -14.40 2.97
N ILE A 120 -11.80 -14.14 4.26
CA ILE A 120 -11.42 -15.05 5.34
C ILE A 120 -12.64 -15.88 5.77
N PRO A 121 -12.55 -17.21 5.87
CA PRO A 121 -13.63 -18.07 6.37
C PRO A 121 -14.05 -17.66 7.78
N LYS A 122 -15.35 -17.73 8.08
CA LYS A 122 -15.87 -17.34 9.40
C LYS A 122 -15.36 -18.28 10.49
N GLU A 123 -15.19 -19.54 10.14
CA GLU A 123 -14.72 -20.65 10.97
C GLU A 123 -13.23 -20.54 11.31
N ALA A 124 -12.48 -19.72 10.58
CA ALA A 124 -11.07 -19.45 10.84
C ALA A 124 -10.84 -18.43 11.95
N ARG A 125 -11.90 -17.72 12.39
CA ARG A 125 -11.82 -16.68 13.40
C ARG A 125 -11.60 -17.25 14.81
N PRO A 126 -10.94 -16.52 15.71
CA PRO A 126 -10.43 -15.16 15.54
C PRO A 126 -9.10 -15.11 14.75
N VAL A 127 -8.90 -14.06 13.94
CA VAL A 127 -7.66 -13.90 13.15
C VAL A 127 -6.84 -12.69 13.55
N SER A 128 -5.53 -12.76 13.32
CA SER A 128 -4.61 -11.61 13.37
C SER A 128 -3.90 -11.47 12.03
N LEU A 129 -3.63 -10.24 11.60
CA LEU A 129 -2.92 -9.97 10.36
C LEU A 129 -1.52 -9.44 10.65
N PHE A 130 -0.54 -9.95 9.92
CA PHE A 130 0.84 -9.54 10.02
C PHE A 130 1.42 -9.32 8.62
N HIS A 131 2.26 -8.30 8.50
CA HIS A 131 3.16 -8.12 7.38
C HIS A 131 4.43 -8.92 7.64
N VAL A 132 4.91 -9.63 6.62
CA VAL A 132 6.27 -10.15 6.57
C VAL A 132 7.07 -9.29 5.62
N ASP A 133 8.24 -8.86 6.09
CA ASP A 133 9.18 -8.08 5.30
C ASP A 133 10.50 -8.85 5.21
N GLU A 134 11.18 -8.72 4.08
CA GLU A 134 12.51 -9.28 3.88
C GLU A 134 13.57 -8.24 4.21
N VAL A 135 14.48 -8.60 5.11
CA VAL A 135 15.56 -7.72 5.56
C VAL A 135 16.90 -8.40 5.35
N LEU A 136 17.89 -7.63 4.91
CA LEU A 136 19.26 -8.11 4.82
C LEU A 136 19.90 -8.09 6.21
N GLU A 137 20.24 -9.27 6.73
CA GLU A 137 20.92 -9.47 8.01
C GLU A 137 22.19 -10.30 7.76
N ASN A 138 23.37 -9.77 8.09
CA ASN A 138 24.65 -10.45 7.88
C ASN A 138 24.80 -11.01 6.44
N ASP A 139 24.49 -10.19 5.44
CA ASP A 139 24.50 -10.55 4.00
C ASP A 139 23.55 -11.69 3.60
N GLN A 140 22.61 -12.06 4.48
CA GLN A 140 21.56 -13.03 4.20
C GLN A 140 20.19 -12.35 4.21
N LEU A 141 19.36 -12.70 3.23
CA LEU A 141 17.98 -12.25 3.20
C LEU A 141 17.18 -13.07 4.22
N VAL A 142 16.60 -12.39 5.21
CA VAL A 142 15.83 -13.00 6.29
C VAL A 142 14.43 -12.42 6.27
N ALA A 143 13.43 -13.30 6.19
CA ALA A 143 12.04 -12.93 6.36
C ALA A 143 11.71 -12.71 7.84
N ARG A 144 11.14 -11.54 8.17
CA ARG A 144 10.86 -11.15 9.55
C ARG A 144 9.37 -10.88 9.75
N LEU A 145 8.81 -11.54 10.77
CA LEU A 145 7.46 -11.28 11.26
C LEU A 145 7.52 -10.71 12.68
N ASN A 146 7.03 -9.49 12.87
CA ASN A 146 7.01 -8.86 14.19
C ASN A 146 5.61 -8.82 14.80
N ARG A 147 5.34 -9.70 15.77
CA ARG A 147 4.03 -9.75 16.45
C ARG A 147 3.68 -8.50 17.26
N SER A 148 4.69 -7.74 17.68
CA SER A 148 4.49 -6.47 18.42
C SER A 148 4.25 -5.28 17.49
N LYS A 149 4.70 -5.38 16.23
CA LYS A 149 4.56 -4.37 15.19
C LYS A 149 4.08 -5.08 13.92
N PRO A 150 2.76 -5.30 13.78
CA PRO A 150 2.24 -6.12 12.69
C PRO A 150 2.51 -5.50 11.32
N ASP A 151 2.78 -4.18 11.25
CA ASP A 151 3.14 -3.42 10.05
C ASP A 151 2.19 -3.57 8.83
N LEU A 152 1.06 -4.26 9.02
CA LEU A 152 -0.09 -4.37 8.15
C LEU A 152 -1.25 -3.56 8.71
N TYR A 153 -1.79 -2.67 7.88
CA TYR A 153 -2.85 -1.74 8.24
C TYR A 153 -4.08 -1.93 7.34
N LEU A 154 -5.24 -1.77 7.96
CA LEU A 154 -6.54 -1.82 7.34
C LEU A 154 -7.15 -0.43 7.33
N MET A 155 -7.62 -0.03 6.16
CA MET A 155 -8.45 1.15 5.97
C MET A 155 -9.87 0.63 5.70
N PRO A 156 -10.86 0.95 6.55
CA PRO A 156 -12.23 0.52 6.30
C PRO A 156 -12.76 1.15 5.02
N LEU A 157 -13.65 0.44 4.36
CA LEU A 157 -14.42 0.94 3.23
C LEU A 157 -15.90 0.94 3.60
N GLU A 158 -16.61 2.02 3.31
CA GLU A 158 -18.06 2.12 3.35
C GLU A 158 -18.56 2.28 1.91
N ASN A 159 -19.31 1.29 1.40
CA ASN A 159 -19.76 1.25 0.00
C ASN A 159 -18.62 1.43 -1.03
N GLY A 160 -17.43 0.87 -0.73
CA GLY A 160 -16.24 0.99 -1.57
C GLY A 160 -15.46 2.31 -1.41
N VAL A 161 -15.96 3.26 -0.62
CA VAL A 161 -15.30 4.52 -0.32
C VAL A 161 -14.48 4.39 0.96
N PRO A 162 -13.20 4.78 0.99
CA PRO A 162 -12.41 4.66 2.22
C PRO A 162 -12.89 5.58 3.33
N LEU A 163 -12.72 5.15 4.58
CA LEU A 163 -12.95 5.98 5.76
C LEU A 163 -11.63 6.64 6.23
N PRO A 164 -11.68 7.80 6.91
CA PRO A 164 -10.50 8.51 7.41
C PRO A 164 -9.84 7.84 8.63
N GLU A 165 -9.90 6.52 8.71
CA GLU A 165 -9.48 5.70 9.82
C GLU A 165 -8.47 4.64 9.38
N LEU A 166 -7.65 4.21 10.33
CA LEU A 166 -6.61 3.22 10.09
C LEU A 166 -6.55 2.27 11.28
N TYR A 167 -6.49 0.96 11.01
CA TYR A 167 -6.51 -0.07 12.03
C TYR A 167 -5.44 -1.13 11.79
N THR A 168 -5.09 -1.87 12.84
CA THR A 168 -4.45 -3.18 12.75
C THR A 168 -5.43 -4.23 13.26
N LEU A 169 -5.32 -5.48 12.80
CA LEU A 169 -6.23 -6.55 13.21
C LEU A 169 -5.50 -7.56 14.11
N LYS A 170 -5.98 -7.73 15.34
CA LYS A 170 -5.44 -8.71 16.29
C LYS A 170 -6.57 -9.46 16.97
N ARG A 171 -6.63 -10.77 16.77
CA ARG A 171 -7.66 -11.67 17.31
C ARG A 171 -9.08 -11.10 17.10
N ASP A 172 -9.40 -10.76 15.85
CA ASP A 172 -10.66 -10.14 15.41
C ASP A 172 -10.96 -8.74 15.99
N LYS A 173 -10.04 -8.15 16.75
CA LYS A 173 -10.18 -6.78 17.26
C LYS A 173 -9.44 -5.80 16.36
N LEU A 174 -10.17 -4.81 15.85
CA LEU A 174 -9.59 -3.65 15.18
C LEU A 174 -8.98 -2.72 16.23
N ILE A 175 -7.67 -2.51 16.14
CA ILE A 175 -6.91 -1.62 17.02
C ILE A 175 -6.55 -0.36 16.22
N PRO A 176 -7.03 0.83 16.62
CA PRO A 176 -6.74 2.07 15.91
C PRO A 176 -5.22 2.32 15.79
N ALA A 177 -4.80 2.77 14.62
CA ALA A 177 -3.43 3.18 14.32
C ALA A 177 -3.34 4.72 14.19
N GLY A 178 -2.27 5.30 14.74
CA GLY A 178 -2.05 6.74 14.66
C GLY A 178 -1.78 7.19 13.22
N THR A 179 -2.53 8.20 12.75
CA THR A 179 -2.41 8.77 11.40
C THR A 179 -1.63 10.09 11.36
N ARG A 180 -1.24 10.63 12.53
CA ARG A 180 -0.48 11.88 12.63
C ARG A 180 0.92 11.69 12.05
N GLY A 181 1.29 12.56 11.10
CA GLY A 181 2.62 12.52 10.47
C GLY A 181 2.80 11.39 9.45
N LEU A 182 1.76 10.60 9.20
CA LEU A 182 1.78 9.48 8.28
C LEU A 182 1.85 9.97 6.82
N TYR A 183 2.65 9.28 6.02
CA TYR A 183 2.69 9.42 4.57
C TYR A 183 2.22 8.13 3.90
N LEU A 184 1.50 8.28 2.81
CA LEU A 184 1.19 7.20 1.87
C LEU A 184 2.17 7.29 0.71
N ALA A 185 2.48 6.14 0.11
CA ALA A 185 3.31 6.04 -1.09
C ALA A 185 2.71 6.82 -2.27
N GLU A 186 3.51 7.02 -3.30
CA GLU A 186 3.16 7.70 -4.54
C GLU A 186 1.91 7.13 -5.21
N SER A 187 1.61 5.84 -5.06
CA SER A 187 0.40 5.21 -5.61
C SER A 187 -0.92 5.83 -5.10
N PHE A 188 -0.86 6.65 -4.05
CA PHE A 188 -2.00 7.38 -3.48
C PHE A 188 -2.04 8.85 -3.89
N ALA A 189 -1.00 9.37 -4.52
CA ALA A 189 -0.94 10.74 -4.99
C ALA A 189 -1.77 10.94 -6.27
N ALA A 190 -1.93 12.20 -6.67
CA ALA A 190 -2.69 12.54 -7.86
C ALA A 190 -1.96 12.02 -9.11
N GLN A 191 -2.71 11.39 -10.01
CA GLN A 191 -2.21 10.89 -11.27
C GLN A 191 -2.65 11.80 -12.42
N ASP A 192 -1.69 12.25 -13.23
CA ASP A 192 -1.90 13.02 -14.46
C ASP A 192 -1.56 12.13 -15.67
N GLY A 193 -2.59 11.63 -16.35
CA GLY A 193 -2.42 10.62 -17.40
C GLY A 193 -1.84 9.32 -16.83
N TRP A 194 -0.58 9.03 -17.15
CA TRP A 194 0.17 7.91 -16.57
C TRP A 194 1.15 8.33 -15.49
N ILE A 195 1.31 9.63 -15.23
CA ILE A 195 2.40 10.13 -14.40
C ILE A 195 1.88 10.42 -13.00
N VAL A 196 2.60 9.94 -12.00
CA VAL A 196 2.50 10.44 -10.62
C VAL A 196 3.76 11.26 -10.34
N ARG A 197 3.60 12.51 -9.91
CA ARG A 197 4.73 13.43 -9.71
C ARG A 197 5.24 13.42 -8.28
N GLU A 198 4.34 13.24 -7.34
CA GLU A 198 4.65 13.22 -5.92
C GLU A 198 5.18 11.86 -5.50
N GLU A 199 6.32 11.84 -4.82
CA GLU A 199 6.94 10.61 -4.29
C GLU A 199 6.22 9.99 -3.09
N ARG A 200 5.31 10.76 -2.50
CA ARG A 200 4.47 10.41 -1.35
C ARG A 200 3.47 11.52 -1.10
N ILE A 201 2.39 11.18 -0.42
CA ILE A 201 1.36 12.15 0.01
C ILE A 201 1.12 12.02 1.51
N ARG A 202 0.96 13.15 2.20
CA ARG A 202 0.58 13.11 3.63
C ARG A 202 -0.82 12.56 3.75
N TRP A 203 -1.06 11.70 4.75
CA TRP A 203 -2.39 11.16 5.04
C TRP A 203 -3.50 12.21 5.03
N LYS A 204 -3.29 13.32 5.75
CA LYS A 204 -4.25 14.43 5.83
C LYS A 204 -4.54 15.09 4.47
N ASP A 205 -3.57 15.13 3.59
CA ASP A 205 -3.70 15.79 2.28
C ASP A 205 -4.34 14.82 1.29
N TRP A 206 -4.06 13.51 1.40
CA TRP A 206 -4.80 12.46 0.70
C TRP A 206 -6.28 12.45 1.09
N LEU A 207 -6.62 12.50 2.39
CA LEU A 207 -8.02 12.59 2.83
C LEU A 207 -8.77 13.79 2.23
N ARG A 208 -8.10 14.93 2.08
CA ARG A 208 -8.68 16.11 1.41
C ARG A 208 -8.93 15.87 -0.07
N GLN A 209 -8.00 15.20 -0.76
CA GLN A 209 -8.18 14.84 -2.17
C GLN A 209 -9.36 13.91 -2.36
N GLN A 210 -9.63 13.02 -1.39
CA GLN A 210 -10.79 12.14 -1.42
C GLN A 210 -12.10 12.79 -0.94
N GLY A 211 -12.09 14.08 -0.57
CA GLY A 211 -13.27 14.78 -0.04
C GLY A 211 -13.66 14.42 1.40
N MET A 212 -12.80 13.70 2.13
CA MET A 212 -13.06 13.21 3.49
C MET A 212 -12.60 14.17 4.60
N ALA A 213 -11.95 15.27 4.23
CA ALA A 213 -11.48 16.28 5.16
C ALA A 213 -11.69 17.68 4.59
N PRO A 214 -11.95 18.69 5.44
CA PRO A 214 -12.13 20.06 4.98
C PRO A 214 -10.89 20.56 4.23
N PRO A 215 -11.09 21.40 3.20
CA PRO A 215 -10.00 21.92 2.39
C PRO A 215 -8.97 22.63 3.25
N ALA A 216 -7.71 22.58 2.84
CA ALA A 216 -6.65 23.27 3.55
C ALA A 216 -7.01 24.76 3.68
N LYS A 217 -6.98 25.29 4.91
CA LYS A 217 -7.05 26.74 5.11
C LYS A 217 -5.92 27.36 4.29
N LYS A 218 -6.27 28.23 3.33
CA LYS A 218 -5.28 28.97 2.54
C LYS A 218 -4.32 29.63 3.53
N SER A 219 -3.07 29.18 3.54
CA SER A 219 -2.07 29.76 4.44
C SER A 219 -1.95 31.23 4.06
N GLY A 220 -2.20 32.12 5.04
CA GLY A 220 -2.13 33.57 4.87
C GLY A 220 -0.72 34.09 4.57
N LEU A 221 0.28 33.21 4.45
CA LEU A 221 1.68 33.57 4.18
C LEU A 221 1.93 34.03 2.74
N LYS A 222 0.95 33.93 1.82
CA LYS A 222 0.99 34.67 0.55
C LYS A 222 0.54 36.13 0.64
N ARG A 223 0.14 36.59 1.84
CA ARG A 223 -0.17 38.00 2.14
C ARG A 223 0.87 38.58 3.11
N LEU A 224 2.13 38.61 2.70
CA LEU A 224 2.94 39.79 3.03
C LEU A 224 2.37 40.93 2.19
N THR A 225 1.27 41.50 2.69
CA THR A 225 0.65 42.71 2.16
C THR A 225 1.68 43.84 2.21
N GLY A 226 1.58 44.77 1.25
CA GLY A 226 2.61 45.74 0.84
C GLY A 226 3.41 46.45 1.94
N LYS A 227 2.89 46.59 3.16
CA LYS A 227 3.60 47.20 4.30
C LYS A 227 4.94 46.53 4.64
N ALA A 228 5.05 45.20 4.54
CA ALA A 228 6.32 44.51 4.79
C ALA A 228 7.36 44.73 3.68
N ARG A 229 6.90 44.97 2.44
CA ARG A 229 7.74 45.31 1.29
C ARG A 229 8.18 46.78 1.31
N GLU A 230 7.30 47.67 1.76
CA GLU A 230 7.61 49.09 1.99
C GLU A 230 8.59 49.29 3.15
N LEU A 231 8.47 48.52 4.23
CA LEU A 231 9.45 48.56 5.33
C LEU A 231 10.85 48.10 4.89
N LEU A 232 10.94 47.09 4.02
CA LEU A 232 12.23 46.63 3.48
C LEU A 232 12.84 47.65 2.49
N HIS A 233 12.03 48.35 1.70
CA HIS A 233 12.50 49.43 0.82
C HIS A 233 12.87 50.72 1.57
N ALA A 234 12.20 51.03 2.68
CA ALA A 234 12.50 52.20 3.50
C ALA A 234 13.81 52.03 4.30
N MET A 235 14.21 50.79 4.61
CA MET A 235 15.46 50.50 5.30
C MET A 235 16.68 50.39 4.36
N SER A 236 16.48 50.17 3.06
CA SER A 236 17.57 50.15 2.07
C SER A 236 17.88 51.51 1.44
N GLY A 237 17.23 52.58 1.89
CA GLY A 237 17.33 53.94 1.33
C GLY A 237 18.00 54.99 2.23
N LYS A 238 18.57 54.60 3.37
CA LYS A 238 19.40 55.48 4.21
C LYS A 238 20.57 54.72 4.83
N LEU A 239 21.66 54.67 4.07
CA LEU A 239 23.06 54.97 4.44
C LEU A 239 23.98 54.44 3.34
#